data_AF-A0A7V9RE56-F1
#
_entry.id   AF-A0A7V9RE56-F1
#
_cell.length_a   1.000
_cell.length_b   1.000
_cell.length_c   1.000
_cell.angle_alpha   90.00
_cell.angle_beta   90.00
_cell.angle_gamma   90.00
#
_symmetry.space_group_name_H-M   'P 1'
#
loop_
_entity.id
_entity.type
_entity.pdbx_description
1 polymer ?
#
loop_
_entity_poly.entity_id
_entity_poly.type
_entity_poly.pdbx_seq_one_letter_code
_entity_poly.pdbx_strand_id
1 'polypeptide(L)'
;MRPLVLVGLLACGSKAERLPVRPAPAIEVLPDVAFADLDRDQRIELMKTHVIPTLTPVFQRHDPTKFSVVDCKTCHAERNWQMPNAELPQLDVSDLGEFDARDVEWMKNEIVPAMRKVLRDPELRCGRCHPLRGS
;
A
#
# COMPACT_ATOMS: atom_id res chain seq x y z
N MET A 1 -60.84 15.01 -50.39
CA MET A 1 -59.46 15.45 -50.09
C MET A 1 -58.81 14.39 -49.20
N ARG A 2 -57.75 13.71 -49.66
CA ARG A 2 -56.81 12.95 -48.80
C ARG A 2 -55.65 13.92 -48.50
N PRO A 3 -55.03 13.92 -47.30
CA PRO A 3 -53.98 12.90 -47.07
C PRO A 3 -53.66 12.49 -45.61
N LEU A 4 -52.80 11.45 -45.56
CA LEU A 4 -51.74 11.08 -44.60
C LEU A 4 -52.07 10.86 -43.11
N VAL A 5 -52.00 9.62 -42.60
CA VAL A 5 -50.83 8.85 -42.09
C VAL A 5 -50.32 9.33 -40.72
N LEU A 6 -50.42 8.46 -39.70
CA LEU A 6 -49.29 8.21 -38.79
C LEU A 6 -49.37 6.79 -38.21
N VAL A 7 -48.32 6.02 -38.50
CA VAL A 7 -47.96 4.74 -37.87
C VAL A 7 -47.06 5.04 -36.66
N GLY A 8 -47.28 4.37 -35.53
CA GLY A 8 -46.37 4.36 -34.37
C GLY A 8 -46.79 3.25 -33.40
N LEU A 9 -46.33 2.02 -33.62
CA LEU A 9 -45.17 1.37 -33.00
C LEU A 9 -45.22 1.21 -31.47
N LEU A 10 -45.33 -0.08 -31.10
CA LEU A 10 -44.62 -0.82 -30.07
C LEU A 10 -44.59 -0.33 -28.61
N ALA A 11 -45.15 -1.21 -27.78
CA ALA A 11 -44.87 -1.37 -26.36
C ALA A 11 -43.39 -1.70 -26.07
N CYS A 12 -42.85 -1.08 -25.03
CA CYS A 12 -41.85 -1.58 -24.07
C CYS A 12 -42.09 -0.76 -22.79
N GLY A 13 -42.36 -1.30 -21.61
CA GLY A 13 -41.79 -2.50 -21.02
C GLY A 13 -40.70 -2.10 -20.02
N SER A 14 -41.02 -2.22 -18.73
CA SER A 14 -40.11 -2.30 -17.57
C SER A 14 -39.49 -1.00 -17.04
N LYS A 15 -40.21 -0.40 -16.07
CA LYS A 15 -39.67 0.51 -15.06
C LYS A 15 -38.73 -0.29 -14.14
N ALA A 16 -37.46 -0.39 -14.53
CA ALA A 16 -36.42 -0.87 -13.63
C ALA A 16 -36.22 0.17 -12.53
N GLU A 17 -36.66 -0.16 -11.32
CA GLU A 17 -36.36 0.59 -10.12
C GLU A 17 -34.84 0.61 -9.94
N ARG A 18 -34.23 1.76 -10.25
CA ARG A 18 -32.83 2.01 -9.93
C ARG A 18 -32.71 2.06 -8.42
N LEU A 19 -32.14 1.03 -7.83
CA LEU A 19 -31.56 1.14 -6.49
C LEU A 19 -30.56 2.32 -6.49
N PRO A 20 -30.49 3.12 -5.42
CA PRO A 20 -29.48 4.16 -5.32
C PRO A 20 -28.10 3.50 -5.31
N VAL A 21 -27.38 3.64 -6.41
CA VAL A 21 -25.93 3.35 -6.47
C VAL A 21 -25.29 4.38 -5.54
N ARG A 22 -24.93 3.94 -4.32
CA ARG A 22 -24.00 4.70 -3.49
C ARG A 22 -22.70 4.82 -4.29
N PRO A 23 -22.19 6.04 -4.56
CA PRO A 23 -20.87 6.16 -5.15
C PRO A 23 -19.87 5.49 -4.19
N ALA A 24 -19.05 4.59 -4.73
CA ALA A 24 -17.84 4.16 -4.03
C ALA A 24 -17.05 5.43 -3.68
N PRO A 25 -16.41 5.51 -2.49
CA PRO A 25 -15.57 6.66 -2.17
C PRO A 25 -14.53 6.80 -3.29
N ALA A 26 -14.44 8.00 -3.84
CA ALA A 26 -13.42 8.31 -4.83
C ALA A 26 -12.07 7.98 -4.19
N ILE A 27 -11.29 7.11 -4.85
CA ILE A 27 -9.88 6.93 -4.51
C ILE A 27 -9.26 8.29 -4.77
N GLU A 28 -9.05 9.09 -3.72
CA GLU A 28 -8.27 10.31 -3.85
C GLU A 28 -6.87 9.84 -4.27
N VAL A 29 -6.55 10.12 -5.54
CA VAL A 29 -5.19 10.00 -6.06
C VAL A 29 -4.34 10.83 -5.11
N LEU A 30 -3.49 10.16 -4.33
CA LEU A 30 -2.68 10.83 -3.33
C LEU A 30 -1.93 11.96 -4.01
N PRO A 31 -1.99 13.19 -3.45
CA PRO A 31 -1.38 14.35 -4.07
C PRO A 31 0.11 14.10 -4.32
N ASP A 32 0.67 14.79 -5.30
CA ASP A 32 2.09 14.69 -5.67
C ASP A 32 3.01 15.34 -4.60
N VAL A 33 2.84 14.96 -3.34
CA VAL A 33 3.48 15.55 -2.16
C VAL A 33 4.36 14.53 -1.47
N ALA A 34 5.33 15.01 -0.68
CA ALA A 34 6.20 14.14 0.08
C ALA A 34 5.43 13.48 1.23
N PHE A 35 5.83 12.26 1.62
CA PHE A 35 5.18 11.53 2.72
C PHE A 35 5.14 12.33 4.04
N ALA A 36 6.16 13.16 4.28
CA ALA A 36 6.25 14.01 5.47
C ALA A 36 5.12 15.04 5.56
N ASP A 37 4.58 15.47 4.42
CA ASP A 37 3.56 16.52 4.32
C ASP A 37 2.13 15.95 4.38
N LEU A 38 1.98 14.63 4.26
CA LEU A 38 0.68 13.97 4.36
C LEU A 38 0.16 13.99 5.80
N ASP A 39 -1.14 14.20 5.95
CA ASP A 39 -1.83 13.99 7.22
C ASP A 39 -1.94 12.49 7.57
N ARG A 40 -2.46 12.19 8.76
CA ARG A 40 -2.56 10.81 9.25
C ARG A 40 -3.40 9.91 8.34
N ASP A 41 -4.55 10.39 7.87
CA ASP A 41 -5.48 9.58 7.11
C ASP A 41 -4.97 9.36 5.68
N GLN A 42 -4.35 10.38 5.09
CA GLN A 42 -3.63 10.27 3.83
C GLN A 42 -2.46 9.28 3.90
N ARG A 43 -1.69 9.28 5.00
CA ARG A 43 -0.62 8.29 5.20
C ARG A 43 -1.19 6.87 5.27
N ILE A 44 -2.28 6.67 6.01
CA ILE A 44 -2.93 5.35 6.09
C ILE A 44 -3.40 4.89 4.71
N GLU A 45 -3.99 5.78 3.93
CA GLU A 45 -4.45 5.45 2.58
C GLU A 45 -3.28 5.09 1.66
N LEU A 46 -2.18 5.86 1.69
CA LEU A 46 -0.94 5.53 0.96
C LEU A 46 -0.41 4.15 1.36
N MET A 47 -0.41 3.83 2.65
CA MET A 47 0.07 2.54 3.13
C MET A 47 -0.76 1.39 2.56
N LYS A 48 -2.09 1.52 2.57
CA LYS A 48 -3.02 0.47 2.09
C LYS A 48 -3.02 0.32 0.57
N THR A 49 -2.98 1.42 -0.17
CA THR A 49 -3.19 1.42 -1.62
C THR A 49 -1.89 1.30 -2.41
N HIS A 50 -0.76 1.69 -1.82
CA HIS A 50 0.52 1.68 -2.51
C HIS A 50 1.58 0.85 -1.80
N VAL A 51 1.84 1.08 -0.50
CA VAL A 51 2.98 0.43 0.19
C VAL A 51 2.78 -1.07 0.33
N ILE A 52 1.69 -1.51 0.97
CA ILE A 52 1.42 -2.94 1.19
C ILE A 52 1.31 -3.69 -0.15
N PRO A 53 0.54 -3.22 -1.16
CA PRO A 53 0.47 -3.88 -2.46
C PRO A 53 1.81 -3.96 -3.21
N THR A 54 2.67 -2.94 -3.08
CA THR A 54 4.00 -2.91 -3.71
C THR A 54 4.95 -3.89 -3.02
N LEU A 55 4.95 -3.93 -1.70
CA LEU A 55 5.90 -4.72 -0.92
C LEU A 55 5.52 -6.19 -0.78
N THR A 56 4.23 -6.51 -0.66
CA THR A 56 3.76 -7.90 -0.49
C THR A 56 4.41 -8.90 -1.46
N PRO A 57 4.42 -8.66 -2.78
CA PRO A 57 5.07 -9.60 -3.71
C PRO A 57 6.60 -9.63 -3.56
N VAL A 58 7.24 -8.55 -3.08
CA VAL A 58 8.69 -8.52 -2.83
C VAL A 58 9.06 -9.41 -1.65
N PHE A 59 8.28 -9.33 -0.57
CA PHE A 59 8.40 -10.21 0.60
C PHE A 59 8.11 -11.67 0.25
N GLN A 60 6.99 -11.94 -0.41
CA GLN A 60 6.59 -13.30 -0.75
C GLN A 60 7.53 -13.99 -1.75
N ARG A 61 8.18 -13.26 -2.64
CA ARG A 61 9.21 -13.85 -3.53
C ARG A 61 10.45 -14.31 -2.76
N HIS A 62 10.81 -13.61 -1.68
CA HIS A 62 11.99 -13.95 -0.88
C HIS A 62 11.74 -15.17 0.00
N ASP A 63 10.62 -15.17 0.73
CA ASP A 63 10.18 -16.32 1.53
C ASP A 63 8.64 -16.34 1.64
N PRO A 64 7.95 -17.13 0.80
CA PRO A 64 6.49 -17.16 0.79
C PRO A 64 5.90 -17.82 2.04
N THR A 65 6.66 -18.64 2.74
CA THR A 65 6.20 -19.31 3.97
C THR A 65 6.23 -18.32 5.12
N LYS A 66 7.36 -17.62 5.30
CA LYS A 66 7.55 -16.59 6.32
C LYS A 66 6.64 -15.39 6.09
N PHE A 67 6.47 -14.98 4.83
CA PHE A 67 5.69 -13.80 4.45
C PHE A 67 4.35 -14.15 3.81
N SER A 68 3.71 -15.22 4.29
CA SER A 68 2.35 -15.60 3.88
C SER A 68 1.33 -14.48 4.14
N VAL A 69 1.58 -13.65 5.16
CA VAL A 69 0.85 -12.42 5.45
C VAL A 69 1.84 -11.25 5.52
N VAL A 70 1.57 -10.21 4.73
CA VAL A 70 2.27 -8.93 4.79
C VAL A 70 1.22 -7.85 5.00
N ASP A 71 1.25 -7.21 6.16
CA ASP A 71 0.25 -6.23 6.57
C ASP A 71 0.90 -5.09 7.36
N CYS A 72 0.07 -4.22 7.95
CA CYS A 72 0.55 -3.10 8.75
C CYS A 72 1.48 -3.55 9.90
N LYS A 73 1.24 -4.73 10.50
CA LYS A 73 1.97 -5.24 11.67
C LYS A 73 3.35 -5.77 11.30
N THR A 74 3.59 -6.08 10.02
CA THR A 74 4.93 -6.38 9.53
C THR A 74 5.91 -5.25 9.85
N CYS A 75 5.45 -4.00 9.88
CA CYS A 75 6.31 -2.82 10.12
C CYS A 75 5.94 -2.03 11.39
N HIS A 76 4.67 -2.02 11.80
CA HIS A 76 4.16 -1.18 12.88
C HIS A 76 3.85 -1.99 14.14
N ALA A 77 4.12 -1.42 15.31
CA ALA A 77 3.71 -2.01 16.58
C ALA A 77 2.18 -2.00 16.74
N GLU A 78 1.57 -3.11 17.18
CA GLU A 78 0.11 -3.24 17.27
C GLU A 78 -0.56 -2.20 18.18
N ARG A 79 0.11 -1.85 19.30
CA ARG A 79 -0.51 -1.03 20.35
C ARG A 79 -0.78 0.41 19.94
N ASN A 80 0.07 0.98 19.08
CA ASN A 80 0.06 2.42 18.80
C ASN A 80 0.39 2.76 17.34
N TRP A 81 0.55 1.74 16.49
CA TRP A 81 0.91 1.89 15.08
C TRP A 81 2.20 2.67 14.83
N GLN A 82 3.08 2.77 15.84
CA GLN A 82 4.38 3.41 15.67
C GLN A 82 5.37 2.44 15.06
N MET A 83 6.29 2.98 14.27
CA MET A 83 7.44 2.24 13.76
C MET A 83 8.66 2.51 14.64
N PRO A 84 9.58 1.54 14.73
CA PRO A 84 9.47 0.18 14.17
C PRO A 84 8.63 -0.75 15.05
N ASN A 85 8.10 -1.84 14.48
CA ASN A 85 7.67 -3.00 15.27
C ASN A 85 8.90 -3.56 16.02
N ALA A 86 8.79 -3.69 17.35
CA ALA A 86 9.88 -4.16 18.20
C ALA A 86 10.25 -5.64 17.97
N GLU A 87 9.39 -6.41 17.31
CA GLU A 87 9.64 -7.79 16.92
C GLU A 87 10.54 -7.92 15.68
N LEU A 88 10.79 -6.81 14.97
CA LEU A 88 11.73 -6.81 13.86
C LEU A 88 13.17 -7.03 14.36
N PRO A 89 14.04 -7.63 13.53
CA PRO A 89 15.46 -7.74 13.86
C PRO A 89 16.04 -6.38 14.22
N GLN A 90 16.63 -6.28 15.40
CA GLN A 90 17.32 -5.07 15.82
C GLN A 90 18.70 -5.04 15.18
N LEU A 91 19.07 -3.94 14.53
CA LEU A 91 20.28 -3.86 13.74
C LEU A 91 21.38 -3.09 14.49
N ASP A 92 22.60 -3.59 14.40
CA ASP A 92 23.78 -2.74 14.39
C ASP A 92 24.09 -2.39 12.93
N VAL A 93 23.95 -1.12 12.53
CA VAL A 93 24.19 -0.71 11.15
C VAL A 93 25.67 -0.70 10.77
N SER A 94 26.58 -0.77 11.76
CA SER A 94 28.02 -0.88 11.56
C SER A 94 28.47 -2.34 11.41
N ASP A 95 27.69 -3.30 11.88
CA ASP A 95 27.95 -4.73 11.71
C ASP A 95 26.66 -5.53 11.46
N LEU A 96 26.45 -5.91 10.21
CA LEU A 96 25.33 -6.77 9.80
C LEU A 96 25.75 -8.24 9.65
N GLY A 97 26.96 -8.61 10.05
CA GLY A 97 27.51 -9.96 9.86
C GLY A 97 26.78 -11.06 10.64
N GLU A 98 25.99 -10.69 11.65
CA GLU A 98 25.12 -11.62 12.38
C GLU A 98 23.89 -12.07 11.59
N PHE A 99 23.53 -11.36 10.52
CA PHE A 99 22.36 -11.67 9.69
C PHE A 99 22.73 -12.49 8.47
N ASP A 100 21.75 -13.25 7.97
CA ASP A 100 21.90 -13.99 6.71
C ASP A 100 22.20 -13.02 5.55
N ALA A 101 23.27 -13.30 4.80
CA ALA A 101 23.73 -12.41 3.74
C ALA A 101 22.67 -12.22 2.63
N ARG A 102 21.87 -13.25 2.33
CA ARG A 102 20.78 -13.17 1.36
C ARG A 102 19.68 -12.23 1.83
N ASP A 103 19.35 -12.26 3.12
CA ASP A 103 18.36 -11.35 3.71
C ASP A 103 18.87 -9.90 3.70
N VAL A 104 20.15 -9.68 4.02
CA VAL A 104 20.77 -8.34 3.99
C VAL A 104 20.81 -7.78 2.56
N GLU A 105 21.18 -8.61 1.58
CA GLU A 105 21.24 -8.22 0.18
C GLU A 105 19.83 -7.90 -0.35
N TRP A 106 18.85 -8.76 -0.09
CA TRP A 106 17.46 -8.54 -0.45
C TRP A 106 16.89 -7.24 0.16
N MET A 107 17.16 -6.98 1.45
CA MET A 107 16.73 -5.73 2.08
C MET A 107 17.34 -4.50 1.40
N LYS A 108 18.63 -4.54 1.06
CA LYS A 108 19.34 -3.43 0.42
C LYS A 108 18.93 -3.21 -1.04
N ASN A 109 18.69 -4.29 -1.77
CA ASN A 109 18.52 -4.25 -3.23
C ASN A 109 17.05 -4.23 -3.68
N GLU A 110 16.12 -4.77 -2.88
CA GLU A 110 14.70 -4.81 -3.23
C GLU A 110 13.83 -3.95 -2.30
N ILE A 111 13.92 -4.16 -0.97
CA ILE A 111 13.01 -3.51 -0.02
C ILE A 111 13.28 -2.02 0.10
N VAL A 112 14.51 -1.61 0.41
CA VAL A 112 14.85 -0.19 0.58
C VAL A 112 14.55 0.60 -0.69
N PRO A 113 14.95 0.17 -1.90
CA PRO A 113 14.64 0.90 -3.14
C PRO A 113 13.13 0.98 -3.43
N ALA A 114 12.37 -0.10 -3.22
CA ALA A 114 10.92 -0.08 -3.39
C ALA A 114 10.26 0.91 -2.42
N MET A 115 10.71 0.95 -1.17
CA MET A 115 10.21 1.88 -0.16
C MET A 115 10.56 3.33 -0.45
N ARG A 116 11.81 3.61 -0.85
CA ARG A 116 12.22 4.96 -1.30
C ARG A 116 11.34 5.45 -2.45
N LYS A 117 11.03 4.58 -3.41
CA LYS A 117 10.20 4.92 -4.56
C LYS A 117 8.76 5.23 -4.16
N VAL A 118 8.12 4.37 -3.37
CA VAL A 118 6.70 4.53 -3.01
C VAL A 118 6.47 5.68 -2.03
N LEU A 119 7.39 5.90 -1.09
CA LEU A 119 7.31 7.00 -0.11
C LEU A 119 7.94 8.30 -0.62
N ARG A 120 8.67 8.24 -1.74
CA ARG A 120 9.45 9.36 -2.30
C ARG A 120 10.43 9.95 -1.30
N ASP A 121 11.03 9.07 -0.50
CA ASP A 121 12.00 9.42 0.53
C ASP A 121 13.38 8.87 0.11
N PRO A 122 14.28 9.69 -0.45
CA PRO A 122 15.60 9.22 -0.87
C PRO A 122 16.51 8.85 0.33
N GLU A 123 16.21 9.32 1.54
CA GLU A 123 17.02 9.11 2.74
C GLU A 123 16.63 7.85 3.53
N LEU A 124 15.57 7.15 3.11
CA LEU A 124 15.14 5.91 3.74
C LEU A 124 16.28 4.90 3.74
N ARG A 125 16.53 4.29 4.90
CA ARG A 125 17.61 3.33 5.16
C ARG A 125 17.13 2.29 6.16
N CYS A 126 17.84 1.17 6.32
CA CYS A 126 17.42 0.05 7.15
C CYS A 126 16.99 0.48 8.57
N GLY A 127 17.74 1.39 9.20
CA GLY A 127 17.43 1.92 10.54
C GLY A 127 16.19 2.81 10.67
N ARG A 128 15.48 3.13 9.57
CA ARG A 128 14.15 3.76 9.64
C ARG A 128 13.02 2.74 9.76
N CYS A 129 13.30 1.47 9.45
CA CYS A 129 12.32 0.38 9.47
C CYS A 129 12.60 -0.63 10.58
N HIS A 130 13.88 -0.81 10.95
CA HIS A 130 14.30 -1.70 12.01
C HIS A 130 14.68 -0.92 13.27
N PRO A 131 14.46 -1.48 14.48
CA PRO A 131 15.05 -0.93 15.69
C PRO A 131 16.58 -0.99 15.60
N LEU A 132 17.25 0.00 16.18
CA LEU A 132 18.72 0.04 16.24
C LEU A 132 19.21 -0.38 17.61
N ARG A 133 20.31 -1.14 17.65
CA ARG A 133 21.07 -1.41 18.88
C ARG A 133 22.20 -0.39 19.00
N GLY A 134 22.50 0.04 20.23
CA GLY A 134 23.67 0.87 20.51
C GLY A 134 23.63 2.31 19.98
N SER A 135 22.44 2.81 19.63
CA SER A 135 22.20 4.21 19.26
C SER A 135 21.95 5.12 20.46
#